data_AF-A0A183M8U4-F1
#
_entry.id   AF-A0A183M8U4-F1
#
_cell.length_a   1.000
_cell.length_b   1.000
_cell.length_c   1.000
_cell.angle_alpha   90.00
_cell.angle_beta   90.00
_cell.angle_gamma   90.00
#
_symmetry.space_group_name_H-M   'P 1'
#
loop_
_entity.id
_entity.type
_entity.pdbx_description
1 polymer ?
#
loop_
_entity_poly.entity_id
_entity_poly.type
_entity_poly.pdbx_seq_one_letter_code
_entity_poly.pdbx_strand_id
1 'polypeptide(L)'
;MRSVKPTSTRPQSTNVFVQPDLQYITHVVRRDTHQRPFESAYEGRFKVLQRESKYYIVDKNGTNDSDDIDRLKAAYLEGNPIHVDFPSTQSNETAPSLIIPHPTTHTHIDTSTVSENRHKMTRSGRRVRFLEHLNDHCT
;
A
#
# COMPACT_ATOMS: atom_id res chain seq x y z
N MET A 1 17.91 -31.42 -49.55
CA MET A 1 16.87 -30.91 -48.63
C MET A 1 16.24 -29.66 -49.25
N ARG A 2 14.92 -29.54 -49.32
CA ARG A 2 14.26 -28.35 -49.88
C ARG A 2 14.28 -27.22 -48.85
N SER A 3 14.70 -26.03 -49.28
CA SER A 3 14.66 -24.81 -48.46
C SER A 3 13.22 -24.32 -48.35
N VAL A 4 12.70 -24.21 -47.12
CA VAL A 4 11.35 -23.67 -46.83
C VAL A 4 11.53 -22.25 -46.30
N LYS A 5 10.80 -21.29 -46.87
CA LYS A 5 10.80 -19.91 -46.38
C LYS A 5 9.64 -19.71 -45.39
N PRO A 6 9.89 -19.06 -44.25
CA PRO A 6 8.83 -18.77 -43.29
C PRO A 6 7.81 -17.80 -43.90
N THR A 7 6.52 -18.10 -43.71
CA THR A 7 5.42 -17.22 -44.10
C THR A 7 5.29 -16.08 -43.08
N SER A 8 5.09 -14.86 -43.56
CA SER A 8 4.85 -13.69 -42.70
C SER A 8 3.63 -13.91 -41.81
N THR A 9 3.76 -13.62 -40.53
CA THR A 9 2.70 -13.77 -39.53
C THR A 9 1.70 -12.61 -39.63
N ARG A 10 0.42 -12.89 -39.33
CA ARG A 10 -0.63 -11.86 -39.31
C ARG A 10 -0.29 -10.74 -38.30
N PRO A 11 -0.42 -9.45 -38.66
CA PRO A 11 -0.25 -8.34 -37.72
C PRO A 11 -1.26 -8.46 -36.57
N GLN A 12 -0.78 -8.36 -35.33
CA GLN A 12 -1.63 -8.29 -34.14
C GLN A 12 -1.54 -6.89 -33.53
N SER A 13 -2.69 -6.28 -33.25
CA SER A 13 -2.79 -5.08 -32.43
C SER A 13 -3.01 -5.49 -30.98
N THR A 14 -1.96 -5.41 -30.16
CA THR A 14 -2.08 -5.64 -28.73
C THR A 14 -2.47 -4.35 -28.04
N ASN A 15 -3.65 -4.31 -27.42
CA ASN A 15 -4.03 -3.23 -26.52
C ASN A 15 -3.33 -3.48 -25.17
N VAL A 16 -2.40 -2.60 -24.80
CA VAL A 16 -1.69 -2.69 -23.52
C VAL A 16 -2.46 -1.87 -22.50
N PHE A 17 -2.99 -2.54 -21.48
CA PHE A 17 -3.61 -1.87 -20.36
C PHE A 17 -2.53 -1.21 -19.49
N VAL A 18 -2.64 0.10 -19.27
CA VAL A 18 -1.78 0.86 -18.38
C VAL A 18 -2.65 1.42 -17.26
N GLN A 19 -2.22 1.24 -16.01
CA GLN A 19 -2.93 1.86 -14.88
C GLN A 19 -2.94 3.38 -15.06
N PRO A 20 -4.11 4.05 -14.99
CA PRO A 20 -4.20 5.47 -15.31
C PRO A 20 -3.30 6.35 -14.44
N ASP A 21 -3.06 5.96 -13.19
CA ASP A 21 -2.12 6.65 -12.29
C ASP A 21 -0.70 6.71 -12.88
N LEU A 22 -0.22 5.63 -13.50
CA LEU A 22 1.14 5.53 -14.04
C LEU A 22 1.39 6.48 -15.20
N GLN A 23 0.34 6.88 -15.90
CA GLN A 23 0.41 7.79 -17.04
C GLN A 23 0.89 9.19 -16.63
N TYR A 24 0.53 9.64 -15.42
CA TYR A 24 0.80 11.00 -14.95
C TYR A 24 1.75 11.06 -13.75
N ILE A 25 1.94 9.95 -13.02
CA ILE A 25 2.76 9.93 -11.79
C ILE A 25 4.22 10.25 -12.06
N THR A 26 4.83 11.13 -11.28
CA THR A 26 6.25 11.52 -11.46
C THR A 26 7.23 10.47 -10.97
N HIS A 27 6.83 9.67 -9.98
CA HIS A 27 7.67 8.61 -9.43
C HIS A 27 6.89 7.32 -9.27
N VAL A 28 7.63 6.21 -9.29
CA VAL A 28 7.09 4.87 -9.16
C VAL A 28 7.88 4.09 -8.12
N VAL A 29 7.24 3.07 -7.56
CA VAL A 29 7.84 2.03 -6.72
C VAL A 29 7.86 0.73 -7.53
N ARG A 30 8.94 -0.05 -7.43
CA ARG A 30 9.10 -1.32 -8.17
C ARG A 30 8.90 -2.51 -7.25
N ARG A 31 8.28 -3.58 -7.75
CA ARG A 31 8.26 -4.89 -7.06
C ARG A 31 9.39 -5.79 -7.55
N ASP A 32 10.22 -6.29 -6.63
CA ASP A 32 11.28 -7.24 -6.96
C ASP A 32 10.83 -8.71 -6.83
N THR A 33 11.34 -9.59 -7.69
CA THR A 33 10.87 -10.98 -7.79
C THR A 33 11.48 -11.89 -6.72
N HIS A 34 12.64 -11.53 -6.16
CA HIS A 34 13.37 -12.36 -5.20
C HIS A 34 13.74 -11.56 -3.95
N GLN A 35 12.78 -11.35 -3.07
CA GLN A 35 13.00 -10.70 -1.78
C GLN A 35 13.27 -11.70 -0.67
N ARG A 36 14.13 -11.33 0.27
CA ARG A 36 14.36 -12.09 1.49
C ARG A 36 13.21 -11.88 2.47
N PRO A 37 13.01 -12.82 3.43
CA PRO A 37 12.09 -12.59 4.54
C PRO A 37 12.42 -11.28 5.27
N PHE A 38 11.37 -10.50 5.57
CA PHE A 38 11.42 -9.16 6.21
C PHE A 38 11.96 -8.00 5.36
N GLU A 39 12.15 -8.17 4.05
CA GLU A 39 12.38 -7.05 3.13
C GLU A 39 11.07 -6.37 2.71
N SER A 40 11.14 -5.10 2.33
CA SER A 40 9.98 -4.36 1.85
C SER A 40 9.49 -4.93 0.53
N ALA A 41 8.17 -5.11 0.40
CA ALA A 41 7.54 -5.65 -0.80
C ALA A 41 7.87 -4.87 -2.08
N TYR A 42 8.12 -3.57 -1.92
CA TYR A 42 8.53 -2.68 -2.99
C TYR A 42 9.88 -2.06 -2.68
N GLU A 43 10.63 -1.84 -3.74
CA GLU A 43 11.90 -1.15 -3.72
C GLU A 43 11.71 0.31 -4.08
N GLY A 44 12.27 1.17 -3.23
CA GLY A 44 12.62 2.55 -3.54
C GLY A 44 11.49 3.43 -4.07
N ARG A 45 11.80 4.70 -4.26
CA ARG A 45 10.97 5.61 -5.02
C ARG A 45 11.82 6.13 -6.17
N PHE A 46 11.51 5.71 -7.38
CA PHE A 46 12.29 6.03 -8.56
C PHE A 46 11.60 7.09 -9.40
N LYS A 47 12.39 8.04 -9.90
CA LYS A 47 11.89 9.08 -10.81
C LYS A 47 11.68 8.47 -12.19
N VAL A 48 10.51 8.67 -12.79
CA VAL A 48 10.25 8.24 -14.16
C VAL A 48 10.89 9.23 -15.13
N LEU A 49 11.74 8.73 -16.03
CA LEU A 49 12.43 9.52 -17.05
C LEU A 49 11.70 9.45 -18.40
N GLN A 50 11.27 8.25 -18.80
CA GLN A 50 10.58 8.00 -20.05
C GLN A 50 9.49 6.94 -19.87
N ARG A 51 8.39 7.08 -20.61
CA ARG A 51 7.27 6.13 -20.61
C ARG A 51 7.12 5.54 -22.00
N GLU A 52 7.23 4.23 -22.11
CA GLU A 52 6.85 3.50 -23.30
C GLU A 52 5.53 2.74 -23.07
N SER A 53 4.99 2.18 -24.15
CA SER A 53 3.74 1.41 -24.10
C SER A 53 3.80 0.18 -23.19
N LYS A 54 4.98 -0.41 -22.99
CA LYS A 54 5.17 -1.67 -22.25
C LYS A 54 6.06 -1.53 -21.01
N TYR A 55 7.03 -0.63 -21.04
CA TYR A 55 8.02 -0.46 -19.98
C TYR A 55 8.32 1.02 -19.76
N TYR A 56 8.73 1.40 -18.55
CA TYR A 56 9.19 2.74 -18.25
C TYR A 56 10.69 2.74 -18.01
N ILE A 57 11.35 3.85 -18.33
CA ILE A 57 12.74 4.09 -17.95
C ILE A 57 12.72 4.90 -16.67
N VAL A 58 13.32 4.37 -15.63
CA VAL A 58 13.38 4.97 -14.30
C VAL A 58 14.82 5.25 -13.90
N ASP A 59 15.02 6.33 -13.15
CA ASP A 59 16.31 6.66 -12.55
C ASP A 59 16.49 5.85 -11.26
N LYS A 60 17.37 4.86 -11.31
CA LYS A 60 17.84 4.07 -10.16
C LYS A 60 19.21 4.55 -9.76
N ASN A 61 19.25 5.45 -8.78
CA ASN A 61 20.50 5.90 -8.16
C ASN A 61 21.53 6.44 -9.19
N GLY A 62 21.06 7.12 -10.25
CA GLY A 62 21.88 7.66 -11.33
C GLY A 62 22.03 6.74 -12.54
N THR A 63 21.45 5.54 -12.51
CA THR A 63 21.42 4.60 -13.64
C THR A 63 20.02 4.52 -14.21
N ASN A 64 19.91 4.59 -15.54
CA ASN A 64 18.64 4.42 -16.23
C ASN A 64 18.34 2.93 -16.37
N ASP A 65 17.28 2.46 -15.71
CA ASP A 65 16.83 1.07 -15.82
C ASP A 65 15.46 0.98 -16.49
N SER A 66 15.21 -0.11 -17.22
CA SER A 66 13.93 -0.37 -17.88
C SER A 66 13.10 -1.36 -17.06
N ASP A 67 11.90 -0.94 -16.69
CA ASP A 67 10.97 -1.74 -15.89
C ASP A 67 9.63 -1.90 -16.61
N ASP A 68 9.15 -3.14 -16.74
CA ASP A 68 7.82 -3.42 -17.27
C ASP A 68 6.72 -2.79 -16.38
N ILE A 69 5.67 -2.27 -17.02
CA ILE A 69 4.55 -1.60 -16.36
C ILE A 69 3.90 -2.47 -15.28
N ASP A 70 3.85 -3.79 -15.48
CA ASP A 70 3.24 -4.75 -14.56
C ASP A 70 3.96 -4.86 -13.20
N ARG A 71 5.22 -4.40 -13.13
CA ARG A 71 6.04 -4.43 -11.90
C ARG A 71 6.09 -3.08 -11.20
N LEU A 72 5.49 -2.06 -11.79
CA LEU A 72 5.49 -0.69 -11.29
C LEU A 72 4.19 -0.38 -10.58
N LYS A 73 4.28 0.49 -9.57
CA LYS A 73 3.13 1.09 -8.92
C LYS A 73 3.39 2.56 -8.68
N ALA A 74 2.35 3.38 -8.73
CA ALA A 74 2.44 4.81 -8.50
C ALA A 74 2.97 5.11 -7.08
N ALA A 75 3.91 6.04 -6.98
CA ALA A 75 4.36 6.60 -5.71
C ALA A 75 3.83 8.03 -5.57
N TYR A 76 3.01 8.29 -4.55
CA TYR A 76 2.43 9.60 -4.31
C TYR A 76 3.38 10.45 -3.45
N LEU A 77 3.62 11.72 -3.82
CA LEU A 77 4.29 12.70 -2.93
C LEU A 77 3.22 13.50 -2.22
N GLU A 78 3.52 13.87 -0.99
CA GLU A 78 2.80 14.92 -0.29
C GLU A 78 2.83 16.21 -1.14
N GLY A 79 1.66 16.74 -1.48
CA GLY A 79 1.50 17.92 -2.32
C GLY A 79 1.35 17.69 -3.83
N ASN A 80 1.29 16.44 -4.32
CA ASN A 80 0.92 16.13 -5.71
C ASN A 80 -0.52 15.60 -5.80
N PRO A 81 -1.54 16.46 -5.93
CA PRO A 81 -2.90 16.03 -6.23
C PRO A 81 -3.00 15.67 -7.71
N ILE A 82 -2.43 14.53 -8.11
CA ILE A 82 -2.80 13.93 -9.39
C ILE A 82 -4.16 13.26 -9.15
N HIS A 83 -5.20 14.08 -9.13
CA HIS A 83 -6.58 13.62 -9.12
C HIS A 83 -6.89 13.14 -10.54
N VAL A 84 -6.61 11.86 -10.80
CA VAL A 84 -7.24 11.21 -11.94
C VAL A 84 -8.70 11.06 -11.56
N ASP A 85 -9.56 11.89 -12.15
CA ASP A 85 -11.00 11.82 -11.97
C ASP A 85 -11.47 10.56 -12.69
N PHE A 86 -11.37 9.42 -12.01
CA PHE A 86 -11.96 8.19 -12.49
C PHE A 86 -13.47 8.37 -12.41
N PRO A 87 -14.24 8.18 -13.50
CA PRO A 87 -15.67 8.03 -13.36
C PRO A 87 -15.89 6.81 -12.48
N SER A 88 -16.21 7.07 -11.22
CA SER A 88 -16.65 6.06 -10.26
C SER A 88 -17.77 5.29 -10.93
N THR A 89 -17.52 4.04 -11.29
CA THR A 89 -18.59 3.10 -11.56
C THR A 89 -19.37 3.04 -10.26
N GLN A 90 -20.53 3.68 -10.25
CA GLN A 90 -21.42 3.82 -9.11
C GLN A 90 -21.86 2.42 -8.66
N SER A 91 -21.05 1.75 -7.85
CA SER A 91 -21.50 0.61 -7.07
C SER A 91 -22.35 1.18 -5.96
N ASN A 92 -23.66 1.14 -6.14
CA ASN A 92 -24.62 1.36 -5.08
C ASN A 92 -24.48 0.21 -4.06
N GLU A 93 -23.49 0.30 -3.18
CA GLU A 93 -23.42 -0.50 -1.96
C GLU A 93 -23.11 0.45 -0.80
N THR A 94 -24.21 0.83 -0.14
CA THR A 94 -24.36 1.24 1.25
C THR A 94 -23.06 1.29 2.07
N ALA A 95 -22.60 2.51 2.35
CA ALA A 95 -21.62 2.78 3.38
C ALA A 95 -22.11 2.28 4.75
N PRO A 96 -21.29 1.56 5.53
CA PRO A 96 -21.28 1.77 6.97
C PRO A 96 -20.35 2.95 7.24
N SER A 97 -20.94 4.06 7.67
CA SER A 97 -20.24 5.18 8.30
C SER A 97 -19.24 4.66 9.32
N LEU A 98 -17.98 5.11 9.23
CA LEU A 98 -16.99 4.97 10.29
C LEU A 98 -17.49 5.78 11.51
N ILE A 99 -18.30 5.14 12.35
CA ILE A 99 -18.66 5.66 13.66
C ILE A 99 -17.45 5.45 14.57
N ILE A 100 -16.72 6.52 14.78
CA ILE A 100 -15.80 6.67 15.90
C ILE A 100 -16.61 6.40 17.18
N PRO A 101 -16.31 5.39 18.02
CA PRO A 101 -16.96 5.29 19.31
C PRO A 101 -16.37 6.37 20.23
N HIS A 102 -17.18 7.38 20.51
CA HIS A 102 -16.95 8.33 21.58
C HIS A 102 -17.23 7.60 22.90
N PRO A 103 -16.34 7.61 23.90
CA PRO A 103 -16.66 7.02 25.19
C PRO A 103 -17.72 7.89 25.88
N THR A 104 -18.96 7.42 25.88
CA THR A 104 -20.04 8.04 26.63
C THR A 104 -19.87 7.71 28.11
N THR A 105 -19.84 8.77 28.91
CA THR A 105 -19.91 8.78 30.36
C THR A 105 -21.02 7.86 30.87
N HIS A 106 -20.66 6.76 31.51
CA HIS A 106 -21.57 6.02 32.39
C HIS A 106 -21.03 6.07 33.80
N THR A 107 -21.62 6.98 34.56
CA THR A 107 -21.71 6.92 36.01
C THR A 107 -22.25 5.55 36.41
N HIS A 108 -21.43 4.74 37.05
CA HIS A 108 -21.89 3.78 38.05
C HIS A 108 -20.94 3.87 39.24
N ILE A 109 -21.41 4.60 40.25
CA ILE A 109 -20.92 4.45 41.61
C ILE A 109 -21.36 3.05 42.02
N ASP A 110 -20.41 2.15 42.25
CA ASP A 110 -20.60 1.21 43.33
C ASP A 110 -19.27 0.92 44.02
N THR A 111 -19.24 1.34 45.28
CA THR A 111 -18.20 1.12 46.26
C THR A 111 -18.26 -0.35 46.67
N SER A 112 -17.26 -1.13 46.29
CA SER A 112 -17.05 -2.48 46.84
C SER A 112 -15.57 -2.70 47.10
N THR A 113 -15.20 -2.29 48.31
CA THR A 113 -14.06 -2.70 49.11
C THR A 113 -13.59 -4.14 48.89
N VAL A 114 -12.26 -4.32 48.85
CA VAL A 114 -11.49 -5.55 49.12
C VAL A 114 -11.43 -6.60 48.00
N SER A 115 -10.30 -6.60 47.28
CA SER A 115 -9.53 -7.81 46.92
C SER A 115 -8.27 -7.37 46.17
N GLU A 116 -7.23 -6.98 46.91
CA GLU A 116 -5.87 -6.91 46.38
C GLU A 116 -5.51 -8.24 45.69
N ASN A 117 -4.67 -8.20 44.66
CA ASN A 117 -3.95 -9.33 44.03
C ASN A 117 -4.60 -10.24 42.95
N ARG A 118 -5.46 -9.72 42.06
CA ARG A 118 -5.69 -10.38 40.75
C ARG A 118 -4.62 -10.01 39.72
N HIS A 119 -3.62 -10.87 39.54
CA HIS A 119 -2.64 -10.74 38.46
C HIS A 119 -3.33 -10.76 37.08
N LYS A 120 -3.16 -9.68 36.28
CA LYS A 120 -3.66 -9.62 34.90
C LYS A 120 -2.82 -10.54 34.00
N MET A 121 -3.45 -11.45 33.25
CA MET A 121 -2.78 -12.42 32.36
C MET A 121 -3.25 -12.26 30.90
N THR A 122 -2.36 -12.49 29.95
CA THR A 122 -2.67 -12.58 28.51
C THR A 122 -3.31 -13.92 28.16
N ARG A 123 -3.90 -14.05 26.96
CA ARG A 123 -4.47 -15.31 26.45
C ARG A 123 -3.48 -16.49 26.46
N SER A 124 -2.18 -16.22 26.34
CA SER A 124 -1.11 -17.22 26.40
C SER A 124 -0.58 -17.47 27.82
N GLY A 125 -1.20 -16.88 28.85
CA GLY A 125 -0.85 -17.09 30.25
C GLY A 125 0.29 -16.20 30.76
N ARG A 126 0.81 -15.26 29.96
CA ARG A 126 1.86 -14.34 30.44
C ARG A 126 1.26 -13.29 31.38
N ARG A 127 1.92 -13.10 32.53
CA ARG A 127 1.55 -12.08 33.52
C ARG A 127 1.95 -10.69 33.03
N VAL A 128 1.00 -9.76 33.01
CA VAL A 128 1.23 -8.36 32.63
C VAL A 128 1.13 -7.50 33.87
N ARG A 129 2.14 -6.64 34.07
CA ARG A 129 2.09 -5.55 35.05
C ARG A 129 1.85 -4.27 34.29
N PHE A 130 0.83 -3.51 34.68
CA PHE A 130 0.64 -2.15 34.19
C PHE A 130 1.26 -1.23 35.23
N LEU A 131 2.07 -0.28 34.78
CA LEU A 131 2.75 0.68 35.64
C LEU A 131 1.74 1.79 35.98
N GLU A 132 1.53 2.07 37.28
CA GLU A 132 0.42 2.89 37.78
C GLU A 132 0.58 4.41 37.61
N HIS A 133 1.68 4.89 37.02
CA HIS A 133 2.04 6.32 37.04
C HIS A 133 2.35 6.90 35.64
N LEU A 134 1.59 6.49 34.62
CA LEU A 134 1.73 7.03 33.26
C LEU A 134 0.69 8.14 32.95
N ASN A 135 0.35 8.97 33.95
CA ASN A 135 -0.60 10.07 33.80
C ASN A 135 0.03 11.47 33.79
N ASP A 136 1.35 11.61 33.91
CA ASP A 136 1.96 12.93 34.20
C ASP A 136 2.69 13.60 33.02
N HIS A 137 2.42 13.25 31.76
CA HIS A 137 2.95 14.02 30.63
C HIS A 137 1.95 14.16 29.47
N CYS A 138 1.02 15.10 29.62
CA CYS A 138 0.39 15.83 28.53
C CYS A 138 0.11 17.25 29.03
N THR A 139 1.05 18.17 28.79
CA THR A 139 0.79 19.61 28.79
C THR A 139 1.00 20.13 27.38
#